data_AF-A0A372DX04-F1
#
_entry.id   AF-A0A372DX04-F1
#
_cell.length_a   1.000
_cell.length_b   1.000
_cell.length_c   1.000
_cell.angle_alpha   90.00
_cell.angle_beta   90.00
_cell.angle_gamma   90.00
#
_symmetry.space_group_name_H-M   'P 1'
#
loop_
_entity.id
_entity.type
_entity.pdbx_description
1 polymer ?
#
loop_
_entity_poly.entity_id
_entity_poly.type
_entity_poly.pdbx_seq_one_letter_code
_entity_poly.pdbx_strand_id
1 'polypeptide(L)'
;MAAPLFLAEMLDIRVDDPIAFTFFTGYMAMLAASVFFFAERSAVEGKWKLSLLVSGLITGIAAVHYYYMRDYYLATQQTPTALRYIDWTLTVPLMCVEFYLLTKAAGAKIGLLWRLIAASVLMLVAGYIGEAFTDGSTFHSVLWGSISTVGYVYILYTAWYGEVAQLAKSTGDEIVIKGIRALGWFVLVGWAIYPIGYMCMKGGWLNTGLGWEASSVDLFYNIADVINKIGFGLVIYGIAVSGKSAAAVNETMPTAPTKGTTLPA
;
A
#
# COMPACT_ATOMS: atom_id res chain seq x y z
N MET A 1 11.03 -45.18 15.63
CA MET A 1 12.04 -44.16 15.98
C MET A 1 11.43 -42.81 15.71
N ALA A 2 11.32 -41.96 16.74
CA ALA A 2 10.88 -40.58 16.55
C ALA A 2 11.98 -39.83 15.78
N ALA A 3 11.60 -39.09 14.73
CA ALA A 3 12.53 -38.21 14.02
C ALA A 3 13.08 -37.17 15.02
N PRO A 4 14.37 -36.85 14.98
CA PRO A 4 14.96 -35.88 15.90
C PRO A 4 14.33 -34.50 15.65
N LEU A 5 13.89 -33.87 16.75
CA LEU A 5 13.23 -32.56 16.86
C LEU A 5 14.04 -31.37 16.29
N PHE A 6 15.17 -31.60 15.63
CA PHE A 6 16.15 -30.57 15.23
C PHE A 6 16.55 -30.58 13.75
N LEU A 7 16.00 -31.46 12.93
CA LEU A 7 15.98 -31.18 11.50
C LEU A 7 14.78 -30.26 11.27
N ALA A 8 15.03 -28.95 11.35
CA ALA A 8 14.16 -28.00 10.65
C ALA A 8 13.94 -28.59 9.26
N GLU A 9 12.68 -28.79 8.88
CA GLU A 9 12.31 -29.16 7.52
C GLU A 9 13.09 -28.22 6.59
N MET A 10 14.02 -28.78 5.81
CA MET A 10 14.88 -27.96 4.96
C MET A 10 13.97 -27.20 4.01
N LEU A 11 13.91 -25.88 4.18
CA LEU A 11 13.11 -25.01 3.32
C LEU A 11 13.66 -25.11 1.90
N ASP A 12 12.98 -25.87 1.05
CA ASP A 12 13.33 -26.03 -0.35
C ASP A 12 12.55 -25.02 -1.21
N ILE A 13 13.28 -24.03 -1.75
CA ILE A 13 12.75 -23.11 -2.75
C ILE A 13 13.43 -23.46 -4.06
N ARG A 14 12.67 -24.10 -4.94
CA ARG A 14 13.18 -24.51 -6.24
C ARG A 14 13.55 -23.30 -7.08
N VAL A 15 14.66 -23.40 -7.82
CA VAL A 15 15.17 -22.32 -8.68
C VAL A 15 14.20 -21.98 -9.82
N ASP A 16 13.38 -22.94 -10.25
CA ASP A 16 12.37 -22.81 -11.31
C ASP A 16 10.97 -22.40 -10.79
N ASP A 17 10.85 -22.06 -9.50
CA ASP A 17 9.59 -21.61 -8.89
C ASP A 17 9.64 -20.11 -8.53
N PRO A 18 9.25 -19.21 -9.47
CA PRO A 18 9.25 -17.77 -9.23
C PRO A 18 8.23 -17.34 -8.17
N ILE A 19 7.20 -18.14 -7.90
CA ILE A 19 6.15 -17.81 -6.94
C ILE A 19 6.68 -18.02 -5.52
N ALA A 20 7.26 -19.18 -5.24
CA ALA A 20 7.96 -19.44 -3.97
C ALA A 20 9.07 -18.42 -3.72
N PHE A 21 9.86 -18.11 -4.76
CA PHE A 21 10.92 -17.10 -4.69
C PHE A 21 10.37 -15.71 -4.30
N THR A 22 9.28 -15.27 -4.94
CA THR A 22 8.69 -13.96 -4.65
C THR A 22 7.96 -13.91 -3.30
N PHE A 23 7.36 -15.00 -2.83
CA PHE A 23 6.82 -15.08 -1.48
C PHE A 23 7.92 -14.93 -0.42
N PHE A 24 9.03 -15.66 -0.58
CA PHE A 24 10.14 -15.57 0.37
C PHE A 24 10.79 -14.18 0.34
N THR A 25 11.02 -13.64 -0.85
CA THR A 25 11.59 -12.30 -1.02
C THR A 25 10.65 -11.24 -0.43
N GLY A 26 9.36 -11.34 -0.70
CA GLY A 26 8.32 -10.45 -0.15
C GLY A 26 8.30 -10.48 1.37
N TYR A 27 8.34 -11.67 1.98
CA TYR A 27 8.45 -11.83 3.44
C TYR A 27 9.66 -11.06 4.01
N MET A 28 10.86 -11.33 3.49
CA MET A 28 12.09 -10.72 4.00
C MET A 28 12.11 -9.21 3.77
N ALA A 29 11.64 -8.74 2.62
CA ALA A 29 11.58 -7.33 2.29
C ALA A 29 10.61 -6.57 3.21
N MET A 30 9.40 -7.12 3.45
CA MET A 30 8.41 -6.51 4.34
C MET A 30 8.91 -6.45 5.79
N LEU A 31 9.56 -7.51 6.26
CA LEU A 31 10.13 -7.54 7.61
C LEU A 31 11.22 -6.47 7.77
N ALA A 32 12.16 -6.40 6.81
CA ALA A 32 13.22 -5.39 6.83
C ALA A 32 12.66 -3.97 6.74
N ALA A 33 11.67 -3.72 5.88
CA ALA A 33 11.01 -2.43 5.76
C ALA A 33 10.29 -2.03 7.05
N SER A 34 9.64 -2.99 7.73
CA SER A 34 9.00 -2.76 9.02
C SER A 34 10.00 -2.29 10.08
N VAL A 35 11.12 -3.00 10.22
CA VAL A 35 12.22 -2.61 11.12
C VAL A 35 12.73 -1.21 10.78
N PHE A 36 12.96 -0.93 9.49
CA PHE A 36 13.40 0.37 9.01
C PHE A 36 12.43 1.49 9.42
N PHE A 37 11.13 1.37 9.11
CA PHE A 37 10.14 2.41 9.44
C PHE A 37 9.96 2.62 10.95
N PHE A 38 10.09 1.56 11.75
CA PHE A 38 10.08 1.70 13.21
C PHE A 38 11.31 2.44 13.73
N ALA A 39 12.50 2.09 13.25
CA ALA A 39 13.77 2.70 13.66
C ALA A 39 13.87 4.17 13.23
N GLU A 40 13.47 4.49 12.00
CA GLU A 40 13.58 5.83 11.42
C GLU A 40 12.56 6.84 11.94
N ARG A 41 11.66 6.44 12.85
CA ARG A 41 10.64 7.35 13.38
C ARG A 41 11.23 8.52 14.16
N SER A 42 12.40 8.35 14.77
CA SER A 42 13.12 9.44 15.45
C SER A 42 13.75 10.45 14.49
N ALA A 43 13.97 10.05 13.22
CA ALA A 43 14.58 10.91 12.20
C ALA A 43 13.60 11.96 11.63
N VAL A 44 12.28 11.69 11.70
CA VAL A 44 11.22 12.56 11.16
C VAL A 44 10.47 13.33 12.25
N GLU A 45 9.78 14.40 11.87
CA GLU A 45 9.14 15.34 12.80
C GLU A 45 7.61 15.35 12.72
N GLY A 46 6.97 15.74 13.82
CA GLY A 46 5.53 16.02 13.89
C GLY A 46 4.65 14.91 13.30
N LYS A 47 3.81 15.30 12.32
CA LYS A 47 2.83 14.43 11.66
C LYS A 47 3.45 13.19 11.00
N TRP A 48 4.70 13.29 10.53
CA TRP A 48 5.38 12.21 9.81
C TRP A 48 5.77 11.03 10.71
N LYS A 49 5.89 11.23 12.03
CA LYS A 49 6.13 10.13 12.97
C LYS A 49 5.00 9.10 12.97
N LEU A 50 3.77 9.58 12.83
CA LEU A 50 2.60 8.72 12.76
C LEU A 50 2.51 8.05 11.39
N SER A 51 2.89 8.73 10.30
CA SER A 51 2.99 8.12 8.97
C SER A 51 3.98 6.95 8.92
N LEU A 52 5.14 7.10 9.56
CA LEU A 52 6.13 6.03 9.67
C LEU A 52 5.64 4.88 10.56
N LEU A 53 4.88 5.18 11.64
CA LEU A 53 4.21 4.14 12.43
C LEU A 53 3.29 3.30 11.55
N VAL A 54 2.42 3.96 10.80
CA VAL A 54 1.43 3.28 9.95
C VAL A 54 2.14 2.45 8.88
N SER A 55 3.19 2.98 8.26
CA SER A 55 4.01 2.24 7.28
C SER A 55 4.71 1.01 7.89
N GLY A 56 5.25 1.14 9.11
CA GLY A 56 5.83 0.01 9.87
C GLY A 56 4.81 -1.06 10.25
N LEU A 57 3.58 -0.67 10.60
CA LEU A 57 2.48 -1.58 10.87
C LEU A 57 2.01 -2.31 9.60
N ILE A 58 1.83 -1.59 8.49
CA ILE A 58 1.43 -2.17 7.20
C ILE A 58 2.43 -3.24 6.76
N THR A 59 3.71 -2.91 6.77
CA THR A 59 4.78 -3.85 6.38
C THR A 59 4.96 -4.98 7.39
N GLY A 60 4.79 -4.71 8.70
CA GLY A 60 4.88 -5.74 9.73
C GLY A 60 3.76 -6.78 9.65
N ILE A 61 2.51 -6.33 9.46
CA ILE A 61 1.36 -7.22 9.24
C ILE A 61 1.57 -8.04 7.97
N ALA A 62 2.01 -7.40 6.88
CA ALA A 62 2.30 -8.08 5.63
C ALA A 62 3.43 -9.11 5.78
N ALA A 63 4.50 -8.81 6.51
CA ALA A 63 5.56 -9.78 6.76
C ALA A 63 5.03 -11.07 7.41
N VAL A 64 4.19 -10.95 8.43
CA VAL A 64 3.59 -12.12 9.08
C VAL A 64 2.70 -12.90 8.11
N HIS A 65 1.88 -12.23 7.31
CA HIS A 65 1.03 -12.93 6.33
C HIS A 65 1.84 -13.57 5.20
N TYR A 66 2.90 -12.92 4.70
CA TYR A 66 3.78 -13.49 3.69
C TYR A 66 4.51 -14.73 4.19
N TYR A 67 4.88 -14.77 5.47
CA TYR A 67 5.41 -15.98 6.10
C TYR A 67 4.41 -17.15 5.98
N TYR A 68 3.15 -16.95 6.39
CA TYR A 68 2.12 -17.98 6.30
C TYR A 68 1.73 -18.33 4.85
N MET A 69 1.65 -17.34 3.96
CA MET A 69 1.34 -17.55 2.54
C MET A 69 2.44 -18.35 1.84
N ARG A 70 3.71 -18.08 2.14
CA ARG A 70 4.85 -18.86 1.65
C ARG A 70 4.71 -20.32 2.07
N ASP A 71 4.52 -20.57 3.37
CA ASP A 71 4.46 -21.94 3.90
C ASP A 71 3.25 -22.70 3.34
N TYR A 72 2.10 -22.03 3.22
CA TYR A 72 0.93 -22.58 2.57
C TYR A 72 1.20 -22.94 1.10
N TYR A 73 1.79 -22.03 0.32
CA TYR A 73 2.10 -22.25 -1.08
C TYR A 73 3.10 -23.40 -1.26
N LEU A 74 4.18 -23.43 -0.49
CA LEU A 74 5.18 -24.51 -0.55
C LEU A 74 4.56 -25.87 -0.23
N ALA A 75 3.66 -25.93 0.75
CA ALA A 75 3.01 -27.18 1.16
C ALA A 75 1.90 -27.67 0.20
N THR A 76 1.18 -26.76 -0.44
CA THR A 76 -0.05 -27.10 -1.19
C THR A 76 0.03 -26.86 -2.69
N GLN A 77 0.96 -26.01 -3.13
CA GLN A 77 1.06 -25.47 -4.48
C GLN A 77 -0.23 -24.74 -4.92
N GLN A 78 -1.01 -24.23 -3.96
CA GLN A 78 -2.25 -23.48 -4.18
C GLN A 78 -2.07 -22.01 -3.80
N THR A 79 -2.79 -21.14 -4.50
CA THR A 79 -2.85 -19.71 -4.18
C THR A 79 -3.49 -19.49 -2.80
N PRO A 80 -2.81 -18.81 -1.86
CA PRO A 80 -3.33 -18.57 -0.52
C PRO A 80 -4.30 -17.38 -0.49
N THR A 81 -5.42 -17.47 -1.23
CA THR A 81 -6.40 -16.38 -1.40
C THR A 81 -6.90 -15.85 -0.06
N ALA A 82 -7.35 -16.71 0.85
CA ALA A 82 -7.89 -16.27 2.14
C ALA A 82 -6.87 -15.47 2.96
N LEU A 83 -5.63 -15.96 3.08
CA LEU A 83 -4.56 -15.26 3.81
C LEU A 83 -4.25 -13.89 3.20
N ARG A 84 -4.30 -13.78 1.87
CA ARG A 84 -4.05 -12.52 1.16
C ARG A 84 -5.13 -11.48 1.43
N TYR A 85 -6.39 -11.87 1.34
CA TYR A 85 -7.50 -10.95 1.60
C TYR A 85 -7.61 -10.56 3.08
N ILE A 86 -7.19 -11.43 4.02
CA ILE A 86 -7.04 -11.06 5.43
C ILE A 86 -5.97 -9.96 5.58
N ASP A 87 -4.78 -10.14 4.98
CA ASP A 87 -3.74 -9.11 4.98
C ASP A 87 -4.26 -7.77 4.42
N TRP A 88 -4.87 -7.79 3.24
CA TRP A 88 -5.38 -6.58 2.60
C TRP A 88 -6.50 -5.92 3.41
N THR A 89 -7.38 -6.69 4.04
CA THR A 89 -8.44 -6.15 4.91
C THR A 89 -7.86 -5.42 6.12
N LEU A 90 -6.68 -5.80 6.59
CA LEU A 90 -5.99 -5.11 7.69
C LEU A 90 -5.14 -3.93 7.19
N THR A 91 -4.44 -4.10 6.07
CA THR A 91 -3.44 -3.14 5.60
C THR A 91 -4.00 -2.02 4.74
N VAL A 92 -5.03 -2.27 3.91
CA VAL A 92 -5.63 -1.22 3.07
C VAL A 92 -6.36 -0.15 3.90
N PRO A 93 -7.12 -0.47 4.95
CA PRO A 93 -7.66 0.57 5.84
C PRO A 93 -6.56 1.40 6.52
N LEU A 94 -5.42 0.81 6.86
CA LEU A 94 -4.26 1.55 7.36
C LEU A 94 -3.67 2.47 6.29
N MET A 95 -3.63 2.07 5.01
CA MET A 95 -3.29 2.98 3.91
C MET A 95 -4.30 4.13 3.78
N CYS A 96 -5.60 3.86 3.95
CA CYS A 96 -6.63 4.92 3.98
C CYS A 96 -6.44 5.90 5.15
N VAL A 97 -5.97 5.43 6.31
CA VAL A 97 -5.56 6.30 7.42
C VAL A 97 -4.45 7.24 6.99
N GLU A 98 -3.48 6.79 6.19
CA GLU A 98 -2.40 7.66 5.70
C GLU A 98 -2.90 8.83 4.86
N PHE A 99 -3.85 8.58 3.93
CA PHE A 99 -4.51 9.65 3.18
C PHE A 99 -5.18 10.69 4.08
N TYR A 100 -5.84 10.22 5.14
CA TYR A 100 -6.46 11.10 6.12
C TYR A 100 -5.43 11.89 6.92
N LEU A 101 -4.35 11.25 7.38
CA LEU A 101 -3.31 11.90 8.19
C LEU A 101 -2.61 13.03 7.43
N LEU A 102 -2.30 12.82 6.15
CA LEU A 102 -1.62 13.83 5.33
C LEU A 102 -2.52 15.01 4.98
N THR A 103 -3.83 14.80 4.93
CA THR A 103 -4.82 15.87 4.71
C THR A 103 -5.37 16.47 6.01
N LYS A 104 -5.05 15.90 7.19
CA LYS A 104 -5.55 16.37 8.49
C LYS A 104 -5.14 17.81 8.79
N ALA A 105 -3.91 18.18 8.46
CA ALA A 105 -3.43 19.55 8.63
C ALA A 105 -4.20 20.57 7.77
N ALA A 106 -4.89 20.11 6.71
CA ALA A 106 -5.72 20.90 5.83
C ALA A 106 -7.19 21.00 6.29
N GLY A 107 -7.54 20.41 7.44
CA GLY A 107 -8.91 20.37 7.93
C GLY A 107 -9.72 19.16 7.47
N ALA A 108 -9.08 18.06 7.05
CA ALA A 108 -9.78 16.81 6.75
C ALA A 108 -10.65 16.36 7.93
N LYS A 109 -11.94 16.12 7.64
CA LYS A 109 -12.89 15.63 8.64
C LYS A 109 -12.79 14.11 8.78
N ILE A 110 -13.11 13.58 9.95
CA ILE A 110 -13.14 12.13 10.20
C ILE A 110 -14.09 11.38 9.24
N GLY A 111 -15.11 12.05 8.70
CA GLY A 111 -16.00 11.50 7.68
C GLY A 111 -15.27 11.12 6.38
N LEU A 112 -14.18 11.80 6.02
CA LEU A 112 -13.35 11.42 4.87
C LEU A 112 -12.70 10.05 5.09
N LEU A 113 -12.13 9.82 6.28
CA LEU A 113 -11.54 8.53 6.64
C LEU A 113 -12.56 7.40 6.51
N TRP A 114 -13.76 7.56 7.06
CA TRP A 114 -14.80 6.53 7.00
C TRP A 114 -15.29 6.26 5.59
N ARG A 115 -15.37 7.27 4.71
CA ARG A 115 -15.69 7.07 3.29
C ARG A 115 -14.60 6.27 2.58
N LEU A 116 -13.33 6.57 2.83
CA LEU A 116 -12.21 5.82 2.25
C LEU A 116 -12.20 4.36 2.75
N ILE A 117 -12.41 4.14 4.05
CA ILE A 117 -12.52 2.80 4.63
C ILE A 117 -13.70 2.04 4.01
N ALA A 118 -14.89 2.63 3.94
CA ALA A 118 -16.05 1.99 3.34
C ALA A 118 -15.82 1.62 1.86
N ALA A 119 -15.19 2.50 1.08
CA ALA A 119 -14.80 2.21 -0.30
C ALA A 119 -13.79 1.06 -0.40
N SER A 120 -12.78 1.02 0.49
CA SER A 120 -11.82 -0.09 0.53
C SER A 120 -12.46 -1.42 0.92
N VAL A 121 -13.42 -1.41 1.86
CA VAL A 121 -14.13 -2.61 2.29
C VAL A 121 -14.99 -3.14 1.14
N LEU A 122 -15.74 -2.27 0.45
CA LEU A 122 -16.48 -2.66 -0.75
C LEU A 122 -15.56 -3.29 -1.80
N MET A 123 -14.43 -2.63 -2.09
CA MET A 123 -13.43 -3.10 -3.05
C MET A 123 -12.92 -4.50 -2.69
N LEU A 124 -12.49 -4.70 -1.44
CA LEU A 124 -11.88 -5.96 -1.00
C LEU A 124 -12.91 -7.09 -0.84
N VAL A 125 -14.10 -6.80 -0.30
CA VAL A 125 -15.15 -7.82 -0.15
C VAL A 125 -15.63 -8.29 -1.53
N ALA A 126 -15.88 -7.37 -2.46
CA ALA A 126 -16.29 -7.75 -3.81
C ALA A 126 -15.17 -8.54 -4.53
N GLY A 127 -13.91 -8.10 -4.42
CA GLY A 127 -12.77 -8.84 -4.97
C GLY A 127 -12.65 -10.24 -4.38
N TYR A 128 -12.79 -10.38 -3.06
CA TYR A 128 -12.75 -11.66 -2.36
C TYR A 128 -13.85 -12.60 -2.84
N ILE A 129 -15.08 -12.09 -3.02
CA ILE A 129 -16.18 -12.91 -3.54
C ILE A 129 -15.89 -13.37 -4.96
N GLY A 130 -15.37 -12.45 -5.79
CA GLY A 130 -14.96 -12.74 -7.15
C GLY A 130 -13.91 -13.84 -7.25
N GLU A 131 -12.89 -13.80 -6.38
CA GLU A 131 -11.74 -14.72 -6.42
C GLU A 131 -11.99 -16.05 -5.67
N ALA A 132 -12.45 -15.98 -4.42
CA ALA A 132 -12.56 -17.14 -3.53
C ALA A 132 -13.77 -18.04 -3.83
N PHE A 133 -14.83 -17.49 -4.43
CA PHE A 133 -16.05 -18.24 -4.78
C PHE A 133 -16.30 -18.27 -6.28
N THR A 134 -15.23 -18.24 -7.07
CA THR A 134 -15.33 -18.33 -8.54
C THR A 134 -15.91 -19.66 -9.00
N ASP A 135 -16.86 -19.60 -9.93
CA ASP A 135 -17.35 -20.76 -10.69
C ASP A 135 -16.53 -21.02 -11.97
N GLY A 136 -15.47 -20.21 -12.19
CA GLY A 136 -14.64 -20.23 -13.39
C GLY A 136 -15.27 -19.55 -14.61
N SER A 137 -16.46 -18.95 -14.47
CA SER A 137 -17.12 -18.21 -15.54
C SER A 137 -16.58 -16.78 -15.65
N THR A 138 -16.53 -16.27 -16.88
CA THR A 138 -16.19 -14.86 -17.13
C THR A 138 -17.21 -13.91 -16.55
N PHE A 139 -18.48 -14.29 -16.57
CA PHE A 139 -19.54 -13.44 -16.03
C PHE A 139 -19.35 -13.19 -14.52
N HIS A 140 -19.09 -14.24 -13.73
CA HIS A 140 -18.84 -14.09 -12.28
C HIS A 140 -17.64 -13.20 -12.01
N SER A 141 -16.50 -13.48 -12.66
CA SER A 141 -15.27 -12.71 -12.46
C SER A 141 -15.47 -11.23 -12.81
N VAL A 142 -16.12 -10.94 -13.93
CA VAL A 142 -16.37 -9.56 -14.40
C VAL A 142 -17.36 -8.83 -13.51
N LEU A 143 -18.44 -9.49 -13.08
CA LEU A 143 -19.44 -8.87 -12.22
C LEU A 143 -18.82 -8.39 -10.91
N TRP A 144 -18.13 -9.29 -10.20
CA TRP A 144 -17.51 -8.98 -8.91
C TRP A 144 -16.30 -8.05 -9.05
N GLY A 145 -15.50 -8.22 -10.11
CA GLY A 145 -14.40 -7.31 -10.43
C GLY A 145 -14.89 -5.89 -10.73
N SER A 146 -16.04 -5.75 -11.40
CA SER A 146 -16.66 -4.45 -11.69
C SER A 146 -17.16 -3.77 -10.41
N ILE A 147 -17.83 -4.52 -9.52
CA ILE A 147 -18.27 -4.00 -8.22
C ILE A 147 -17.06 -3.57 -7.37
N SER A 148 -16.00 -4.39 -7.34
CA SER A 148 -14.74 -4.05 -6.67
C SER A 148 -14.13 -2.76 -7.21
N THR A 149 -14.12 -2.62 -8.54
CA THR A 149 -13.59 -1.45 -9.25
C THR A 149 -14.30 -0.15 -8.87
N VAL A 150 -15.59 -0.17 -8.50
CA VAL A 150 -16.29 1.03 -8.02
C VAL A 150 -15.62 1.61 -6.77
N GLY A 151 -15.26 0.77 -5.80
CA GLY A 151 -14.55 1.20 -4.59
C GLY A 151 -13.15 1.74 -4.92
N TYR A 152 -12.43 1.06 -5.80
CA TYR A 152 -11.10 1.49 -6.27
C TYR A 152 -11.15 2.86 -6.96
N VAL A 153 -12.06 3.04 -7.94
CA VAL A 153 -12.22 4.29 -8.70
C VAL A 153 -12.62 5.44 -7.77
N TYR A 154 -13.44 5.18 -6.74
CA TYR A 154 -13.76 6.21 -5.74
C TYR A 154 -12.52 6.71 -4.99
N ILE A 155 -11.65 5.80 -4.52
CA ILE A 155 -10.40 6.16 -3.83
C ILE A 155 -9.47 6.92 -4.79
N LEU A 156 -9.31 6.40 -6.02
CA LEU A 156 -8.50 7.02 -7.07
C LEU A 156 -8.97 8.45 -7.39
N TYR A 157 -10.28 8.62 -7.61
CA TYR A 157 -10.89 9.92 -7.86
C TYR A 157 -10.64 10.86 -6.69
N THR A 158 -10.85 10.39 -5.46
CA THR A 158 -10.66 11.20 -4.25
C THR A 158 -9.23 11.71 -4.13
N ALA A 159 -8.23 10.87 -4.43
CA ALA A 159 -6.81 11.21 -4.39
C ALA A 159 -6.36 12.16 -5.51
N TRP A 160 -6.94 12.10 -6.71
CA TRP A 160 -6.52 12.92 -7.86
C TRP A 160 -7.31 14.22 -8.04
N TYR A 161 -8.63 14.18 -7.80
CA TYR A 161 -9.55 15.25 -8.14
C TYR A 161 -10.55 15.61 -7.01
N GLY A 162 -10.84 14.65 -6.13
CA GLY A 162 -11.81 14.81 -5.05
C GLY A 162 -11.25 15.48 -3.80
N GLU A 163 -11.88 15.17 -2.66
CA GLU A 163 -11.67 15.86 -1.39
C GLU A 163 -10.20 15.83 -0.92
N VAL A 164 -9.50 14.70 -1.07
CA VAL A 164 -8.08 14.60 -0.69
C VAL A 164 -7.21 15.54 -1.53
N ALA A 165 -7.40 15.57 -2.85
CA ALA A 165 -6.65 16.46 -3.73
C ALA A 165 -6.93 17.94 -3.46
N GLN A 166 -8.19 18.29 -3.15
CA GLN A 166 -8.61 19.66 -2.86
C GLN A 166 -8.05 20.14 -1.52
N LEU A 167 -8.12 19.30 -0.48
CA LEU A 167 -7.53 19.57 0.83
C LEU A 167 -6.01 19.73 0.74
N ALA A 168 -5.33 18.90 -0.04
CA ALA A 168 -3.89 19.04 -0.25
C ALA A 168 -3.55 20.44 -0.79
N LYS A 169 -4.25 20.89 -1.83
CA LYS A 169 -4.04 22.21 -2.45
C LYS A 169 -4.34 23.36 -1.50
N SER A 170 -5.36 23.24 -0.64
CA SER A 170 -5.73 24.31 0.30
C SER A 170 -4.70 24.52 1.42
N THR A 171 -3.76 23.60 1.63
CA THR A 171 -2.69 23.79 2.62
C THR A 171 -1.68 24.87 2.21
N GLY A 172 -1.46 25.06 0.91
CA GLY A 172 -0.31 25.83 0.41
C GLY A 172 1.07 25.21 0.72
N ASP A 173 1.13 24.06 1.38
CA ASP A 173 2.36 23.35 1.75
C ASP A 173 2.78 22.45 0.58
N GLU A 174 3.83 22.86 -0.15
CA GLU A 174 4.35 22.11 -1.29
C GLU A 174 4.74 20.67 -0.94
N ILE A 175 5.19 20.42 0.29
CA ILE A 175 5.60 19.08 0.75
C ILE A 175 4.35 18.19 0.87
N VAL A 176 3.27 18.72 1.43
CA VAL A 176 1.99 18.01 1.52
C VAL A 176 1.41 17.76 0.13
N ILE A 177 1.44 18.76 -0.75
CA ILE A 177 0.93 18.63 -2.13
C ILE A 177 1.71 17.55 -2.90
N LYS A 178 3.05 17.55 -2.78
CA LYS A 178 3.90 16.50 -3.37
C LYS A 178 3.60 15.13 -2.78
N GLY A 179 3.41 15.04 -1.46
CA GLY A 179 3.00 13.80 -0.78
C GLY A 179 1.70 13.24 -1.30
N ILE A 180 0.62 14.04 -1.33
CA ILE A 180 -0.67 13.59 -1.85
C ILE A 180 -0.59 13.21 -3.33
N ARG A 181 0.20 13.93 -4.15
CA ARG A 181 0.40 13.56 -5.55
C ARG A 181 1.10 12.21 -5.69
N ALA A 182 2.11 11.94 -4.88
CA ALA A 182 2.79 10.65 -4.85
C ALA A 182 1.84 9.52 -4.47
N LEU A 183 1.01 9.71 -3.42
CA LEU A 183 -0.03 8.75 -3.06
C LEU A 183 -1.01 8.49 -4.21
N GLY A 184 -1.43 9.55 -4.91
CA GLY A 184 -2.30 9.44 -6.08
C GLY A 184 -1.68 8.57 -7.17
N TRP A 185 -0.37 8.66 -7.40
CA TRP A 185 0.34 7.79 -8.34
C TRP A 185 0.41 6.33 -7.87
N PHE A 186 0.58 6.08 -6.56
CA PHE A 186 0.47 4.72 -6.04
C PHE A 186 -0.92 4.14 -6.26
N VAL A 187 -1.98 4.91 -6.04
CA VAL A 187 -3.34 4.43 -6.33
C VAL A 187 -3.54 4.24 -7.82
N LEU A 188 -3.02 5.12 -8.69
CA LEU A 188 -3.24 5.00 -10.13
C LEU A 188 -2.45 3.86 -10.78
N VAL A 189 -1.15 3.79 -10.51
CA VAL A 189 -0.22 2.87 -11.20
C VAL A 189 0.09 1.66 -10.31
N GLY A 190 0.39 1.91 -9.03
CA GLY A 190 0.73 0.84 -8.10
C GLY A 190 -0.46 -0.10 -7.83
N TRP A 191 -1.64 0.44 -7.55
CA TRP A 191 -2.81 -0.39 -7.24
C TRP A 191 -3.42 -1.01 -8.49
N ALA A 192 -3.18 -0.47 -9.69
CA ALA A 192 -3.66 -1.08 -10.95
C ALA A 192 -3.09 -2.48 -11.21
N ILE A 193 -1.98 -2.84 -10.54
CA ILE A 193 -1.40 -4.19 -10.65
C ILE A 193 -2.35 -5.25 -10.05
N TYR A 194 -3.10 -4.93 -8.98
CA TYR A 194 -4.04 -5.86 -8.35
C TYR A 194 -5.20 -6.29 -9.28
N PRO A 195 -5.98 -5.39 -9.89
CA PRO A 195 -7.03 -5.81 -10.82
C PRO A 195 -6.47 -6.49 -12.06
N ILE A 196 -5.24 -6.17 -12.50
CA ILE A 196 -4.58 -6.92 -13.58
C ILE A 196 -4.36 -8.38 -13.15
N GLY A 197 -3.80 -8.60 -11.96
CA GLY A 197 -3.66 -9.94 -11.38
C GLY A 197 -5.00 -10.67 -11.29
N TYR A 198 -6.03 -10.01 -10.74
CA TYR A 198 -7.38 -10.55 -10.67
C TYR A 198 -7.91 -10.97 -12.05
N MET A 199 -7.73 -10.16 -13.11
CA MET A 199 -8.18 -10.51 -14.46
C MET A 199 -7.43 -11.70 -15.09
N CYS A 200 -6.31 -12.13 -14.50
CA CYS A 200 -5.56 -13.32 -14.92
C CYS A 200 -6.05 -14.61 -14.24
N MET A 201 -6.92 -14.52 -13.24
CA MET A 201 -7.52 -15.71 -12.61
C MET A 201 -8.34 -16.52 -13.62
N LYS A 202 -8.63 -17.78 -13.30
CA LYS A 202 -9.51 -18.62 -14.13
C LYS A 202 -10.87 -17.94 -14.34
N GLY A 203 -11.25 -17.77 -15.61
CA GLY A 203 -12.47 -17.06 -16.01
C GLY A 203 -12.30 -15.55 -16.17
N GLY A 204 -11.22 -14.95 -15.67
CA GLY A 204 -10.92 -13.53 -15.83
C GLY A 204 -10.76 -13.11 -17.29
N TRP A 205 -10.89 -11.82 -17.59
CA TRP A 205 -10.83 -11.31 -18.96
C TRP A 205 -9.46 -11.50 -19.64
N LEU A 206 -8.35 -11.32 -18.92
CA LEU A 206 -7.01 -11.54 -19.48
C LEU A 206 -6.73 -13.03 -19.63
N ASN A 207 -7.26 -13.85 -18.72
CA ASN A 207 -7.20 -15.31 -18.85
C ASN A 207 -7.95 -15.81 -20.08
N THR A 208 -9.19 -15.38 -20.27
CA THR A 208 -10.07 -15.87 -21.35
C THR A 208 -9.80 -15.22 -22.70
N GLY A 209 -9.41 -13.94 -22.72
CA GLY A 209 -9.15 -13.19 -23.95
C GLY A 209 -7.72 -13.31 -24.47
N LEU A 210 -6.72 -13.45 -23.59
CA LEU A 210 -5.30 -13.47 -23.96
C LEU A 210 -4.59 -14.79 -23.61
N GLY A 211 -5.28 -15.73 -22.95
CA GLY A 211 -4.69 -17.02 -22.55
C GLY A 211 -3.69 -16.91 -21.40
N TRP A 212 -3.67 -15.80 -20.65
CA TRP A 212 -2.76 -15.64 -19.51
C TRP A 212 -3.16 -16.60 -18.39
N GLU A 213 -2.23 -17.42 -17.91
CA GLU A 213 -2.55 -18.44 -16.91
C GLU A 213 -2.61 -17.88 -15.48
N ALA A 214 -3.61 -18.37 -14.73
CA ALA A 214 -3.87 -18.01 -13.34
C ALA A 214 -2.75 -18.43 -12.37
N SER A 215 -1.87 -19.34 -12.80
CA SER A 215 -0.70 -19.78 -12.02
C SER A 215 0.18 -18.60 -11.60
N SER A 216 0.15 -17.48 -12.34
CA SER A 216 0.97 -16.30 -12.07
C SER A 216 0.27 -15.19 -11.26
N VAL A 217 -0.98 -15.37 -10.80
CA VAL A 217 -1.70 -14.33 -10.01
C VAL A 217 -0.91 -13.92 -8.77
N ASP A 218 -0.30 -14.90 -8.10
CA ASP A 218 0.54 -14.67 -6.94
C ASP A 218 1.76 -13.80 -7.24
N LEU A 219 2.35 -13.94 -8.43
CA LEU A 219 3.49 -13.11 -8.85
C LEU A 219 3.08 -11.63 -8.96
N PHE A 220 1.93 -11.35 -9.57
CA PHE A 220 1.40 -9.98 -9.67
C PHE A 220 1.15 -9.38 -8.29
N TYR A 221 0.49 -10.13 -7.41
CA TYR A 221 0.17 -9.66 -6.06
C TYR A 221 1.42 -9.46 -5.20
N ASN A 222 2.41 -10.34 -5.30
CA ASN A 222 3.69 -10.23 -4.58
C ASN A 222 4.46 -8.96 -4.99
N ILE A 223 4.53 -8.70 -6.30
CA ILE A 223 5.15 -7.48 -6.84
C ILE A 223 4.37 -6.23 -6.42
N ALA A 224 3.04 -6.29 -6.54
CA ALA A 224 2.17 -5.17 -6.19
C ALA A 224 2.35 -4.77 -4.72
N ASP A 225 2.38 -5.74 -3.80
CA ASP A 225 2.54 -5.46 -2.38
C ASP A 225 3.89 -4.82 -2.07
N VAL A 226 5.00 -5.34 -2.62
CA VAL A 226 6.32 -4.72 -2.42
C VAL A 226 6.32 -3.26 -2.88
N ILE A 227 5.74 -2.97 -4.04
CA ILE A 227 5.60 -1.60 -4.55
C ILE A 227 4.74 -0.75 -3.60
N ASN A 228 3.54 -1.23 -3.25
CA ASN A 228 2.52 -0.42 -2.59
C ASN A 228 2.63 -0.36 -1.06
N LYS A 229 3.40 -1.24 -0.44
CA LYS A 229 3.64 -1.22 1.02
C LYS A 229 5.03 -0.67 1.33
N ILE A 230 6.08 -1.21 0.69
CA ILE A 230 7.46 -0.77 0.93
C ILE A 230 7.74 0.51 0.16
N GLY A 231 7.54 0.51 -1.16
CA GLY A 231 7.80 1.67 -2.02
C GLY A 231 7.01 2.89 -1.57
N PHE A 232 5.73 2.70 -1.23
CA PHE A 232 4.88 3.72 -0.64
C PHE A 232 5.48 4.34 0.62
N GLY A 233 5.84 3.52 1.62
CA GLY A 233 6.41 4.01 2.87
C GLY A 233 7.75 4.73 2.67
N LEU A 234 8.60 4.24 1.75
CA LEU A 234 9.88 4.85 1.43
C LEU A 234 9.72 6.23 0.78
N VAL A 235 8.73 6.41 -0.09
CA VAL A 235 8.42 7.72 -0.69
C VAL A 235 7.95 8.70 0.37
N ILE A 236 7.09 8.27 1.29
CA ILE A 236 6.63 9.10 2.42
C ILE A 236 7.80 9.48 3.33
N TYR A 237 8.69 8.53 3.65
CA TYR A 237 9.92 8.81 4.39
C TYR A 237 10.80 9.84 3.69
N GLY A 238 11.06 9.67 2.38
CA GLY A 238 11.87 10.59 1.59
C GLY A 238 11.31 12.01 1.59
N ILE A 239 9.99 12.16 1.50
CA ILE A 239 9.30 13.47 1.59
C ILE A 239 9.47 14.07 2.99
N ALA A 240 9.30 13.28 4.05
CA ALA A 240 9.42 13.73 5.43
C ALA A 240 10.83 14.26 5.76
N VAL A 241 11.88 13.55 5.34
CA VAL A 241 13.28 13.94 5.59
C VAL A 241 13.70 15.14 4.74
N SER A 242 13.23 15.22 3.49
CA SER A 242 13.48 16.39 2.62
C SER A 242 12.86 17.66 3.20
N GLY A 243 11.67 17.56 3.81
CA GLY A 243 11.02 18.68 4.49
C GLY A 243 11.80 19.22 5.68
N LYS A 244 12.39 18.34 6.48
CA LYS A 244 13.25 18.71 7.62
C LYS A 244 14.48 19.51 7.18
N SER A 245 15.13 19.08 6.10
CA SER A 245 16.31 19.77 5.55
C SER A 245 15.96 21.19 5.07
N ALA A 246 14.79 21.38 4.45
CA ALA A 246 14.33 22.70 4.02
C ALA A 246 13.95 23.63 5.19
N ALA A 247 13.33 23.09 6.24
CA ALA A 247 12.98 23.87 7.44
C ALA A 247 14.22 24.35 8.21
N ALA A 248 15.23 23.49 8.37
CA ALA A 248 16.49 23.84 9.02
C ALA A 248 17.25 24.96 8.29
N VAL A 249 17.20 25.02 6.96
CA VAL A 249 17.82 26.09 6.17
C VAL A 249 17.11 27.43 6.40
N ASN A 250 15.77 27.45 6.45
CA ASN A 250 15.00 28.67 6.68
C ASN A 250 15.20 29.27 8.08
N GLU A 251 15.45 28.46 9.11
CA GLU A 251 15.77 28.97 10.45
C GLU A 251 17.18 29.58 10.54
N THR A 252 18.09 29.19 9.65
CA THR A 252 19.47 29.72 9.61
C THR A 252 19.64 30.95 8.72
N MET A 253 18.64 31.32 7.91
CA MET A 253 18.69 32.55 7.12
C MET A 253 18.36 33.76 8.00
N PRO A 254 19.18 34.83 8.01
CA PRO A 254 18.85 36.05 8.73
C PRO A 254 17.50 36.58 8.26
N THR A 255 16.59 36.87 9.18
CA THR A 255 15.35 37.56 8.85
C THR A 255 15.69 38.90 8.22
N ALA A 256 15.15 39.16 7.03
CA ALA A 256 15.36 40.44 6.34
C ALA A 256 14.94 41.58 7.28
N PRO A 257 15.75 42.64 7.42
CA PRO A 257 15.45 43.71 8.36
C PRO A 257 14.10 44.31 8.03
N THR A 258 13.21 44.31 9.02
CA THR A 258 11.91 44.97 8.95
C THR A 258 12.17 46.46 8.68
N LYS A 259 11.75 46.94 7.50
CA LYS A 259 11.75 48.37 7.20
C LYS A 259 10.77 49.06 8.15
N GLY A 260 11.29 49.56 9.26
CA GLY A 260 10.55 50.37 10.20
C GLY A 260 11.48 51.36 10.86
N THR A 261 11.60 52.57 10.30
CA THR A 261 11.75 53.79 11.10
C THR A 261 11.52 55.01 10.22
N THR A 262 10.49 55.75 10.60
CA THR A 262 10.18 57.13 10.19
C THR A 262 11.41 58.02 10.35
N LEU A 263 11.76 58.76 9.30
CA LEU A 263 12.75 59.84 9.36
C LEU A 263 12.16 61.02 10.19
N PRO A 264 12.91 61.62 11.13
CA PRO A 264 12.48 62.85 11.80
C PRO A 264 12.48 64.03 10.83
N ALA A 265 11.62 65.01 11.13
CA ALA A 265 11.27 66.18 10.33
C ALA A 265 12.44 67.09 9.94
#